data_AF-A0A7S0Y2L5-F1
#
_entry.id   AF-A0A7S0Y2L5-F1
#
_cell.length_a   1.000
_cell.length_b   1.000
_cell.length_c   1.000
_cell.angle_alpha   90.00
_cell.angle_beta   90.00
_cell.angle_gamma   90.00
#
_symmetry.space_group_name_H-M   'P 1'
#
loop_
_entity.id
_entity.type
_entity.pdbx_description
1 polymer ?
#
loop_
_entity_poly.entity_id
_entity_poly.type
_entity_poly.pdbx_seq_one_letter_code
_entity_poly.pdbx_strand_id
1 'polypeptide(L)'
;VVEADSVVVCMGPWTTEARGWFSDGDLPPVYGQKYHSLLYGNARTLTQAVFFQGLGDPEVYPRPEGEVYVTGYPDSPIVVKETPGKEEVRDEVCDRLEGAMRKVSSELSEAEIHTKQSCHLPVTPDGVPIMGKIPGTRGAFVASGHSCWGILNGPASGLAMAELLLDGKASCVDISPFDPARFAGISF
;
A
#
# COMPACT_ATOMS: atom_id res chain seq x y z
N VAL A 1 -10.06 -17.48 19.76
CA VAL A 1 -10.14 -18.25 18.49
C VAL A 1 -11.46 -17.90 17.84
N VAL A 2 -11.46 -17.57 16.55
CA VAL A 2 -12.67 -17.33 15.76
C VAL A 2 -12.76 -18.47 14.75
N GLU A 3 -13.85 -19.22 14.76
CA GLU A 3 -14.08 -20.32 13.81
C GLU A 3 -14.54 -19.76 12.46
N ALA A 4 -13.99 -20.29 11.36
CA ALA A 4 -14.34 -19.89 10.00
C ALA A 4 -14.07 -21.02 9.00
N ASP A 5 -14.87 -21.11 7.95
CA ASP A 5 -14.64 -22.03 6.82
C ASP A 5 -13.48 -21.58 5.92
N SER A 6 -13.19 -20.28 5.89
CA SER A 6 -12.13 -19.67 5.09
C SER A 6 -11.60 -18.38 5.72
N VAL A 7 -10.32 -18.10 5.49
CA VAL A 7 -9.61 -16.90 5.95
C VAL A 7 -8.94 -16.22 4.77
N VAL A 8 -9.10 -14.90 4.64
CA VAL A 8 -8.40 -14.09 3.64
C VAL A 8 -7.49 -13.09 4.33
N VAL A 9 -6.18 -13.20 4.12
CA VAL A 9 -5.18 -12.28 4.67
C VAL A 9 -5.11 -11.03 3.79
N CYS A 10 -5.66 -9.92 4.31
CA CYS A 10 -5.65 -8.60 3.65
C CYS A 10 -4.95 -7.55 4.53
N MET A 11 -3.81 -7.91 5.12
CA MET A 11 -3.15 -7.11 6.17
C MET A 11 -2.15 -6.09 5.62
N GLY A 12 -2.22 -5.76 4.33
CA GLY A 12 -1.33 -4.81 3.69
C GLY A 12 0.15 -5.09 4.02
N PRO A 13 0.93 -4.10 4.45
CA PRO A 13 2.36 -4.27 4.72
C PRO A 13 2.67 -5.17 5.93
N TRP A 14 1.66 -5.49 6.75
CA TRP A 14 1.75 -6.45 7.87
C TRP A 14 1.38 -7.89 7.48
N THR A 15 1.14 -8.18 6.19
CA THR A 15 0.80 -9.54 5.73
C THR A 15 1.84 -10.59 6.14
N THR A 16 3.11 -10.20 6.24
CA THR A 16 4.20 -11.09 6.70
C THR A 16 4.01 -11.61 8.14
N GLU A 17 3.32 -10.87 9.01
CA GLU A 17 3.01 -11.32 10.39
C GLU A 17 2.08 -12.54 10.40
N ALA A 18 1.26 -12.72 9.36
CA ALA A 18 0.36 -13.88 9.23
C ALA A 18 1.09 -15.16 8.80
N ARG A 19 2.40 -15.11 8.48
CA ARG A 19 3.14 -16.32 8.05
C ARG A 19 3.12 -17.41 9.11
N GLY A 20 3.16 -17.04 10.39
CA GLY A 20 3.09 -17.99 11.50
C GLY A 20 1.73 -18.68 11.67
N TRP A 21 0.71 -18.33 10.88
CA TRP A 21 -0.60 -18.99 10.90
C TRP A 21 -0.67 -20.18 9.94
N PHE A 22 0.31 -20.32 9.05
CA PHE A 22 0.36 -21.30 7.98
C PHE A 22 1.66 -22.11 8.05
N SER A 23 1.82 -23.12 7.20
CA SER A 23 3.10 -23.85 7.16
C SER A 23 4.21 -22.92 6.66
N ASP A 24 5.43 -23.10 7.18
CA ASP A 24 6.56 -22.25 6.87
C ASP A 24 6.84 -22.22 5.36
N GLY A 25 6.76 -21.02 4.78
CA GLY A 25 7.07 -20.77 3.36
C GLY A 25 5.87 -20.65 2.43
N ASP A 26 4.65 -20.98 2.89
CA ASP A 26 3.47 -20.96 2.03
C ASP A 26 2.96 -19.54 1.71
N LEU A 27 3.12 -18.59 2.64
CA LEU A 27 2.76 -17.19 2.43
C LEU A 27 4.01 -16.38 2.05
N PRO A 28 4.09 -15.84 0.82
CA PRO A 28 5.21 -14.98 0.40
C PRO A 28 5.29 -13.71 1.27
N PRO A 29 6.49 -13.17 1.52
CA PRO A 29 6.62 -11.95 2.28
C PRO A 29 6.00 -10.76 1.53
N VAL A 30 5.37 -9.88 2.30
CA VAL A 30 5.01 -8.52 1.88
C VAL A 30 5.82 -7.57 2.73
N TYR A 31 6.50 -6.65 2.07
CA TYR A 31 7.27 -5.59 2.69
C TYR A 31 6.45 -4.30 2.76
N GLY A 32 6.80 -3.41 3.67
CA GLY A 32 6.33 -2.04 3.70
C GLY A 32 7.38 -1.12 3.09
N GLN A 33 6.97 -0.32 2.12
CA GLN A 33 7.73 0.82 1.67
C GLN A 33 7.20 2.08 2.35
N LYS A 34 7.96 2.66 3.28
CA LYS A 34 7.52 3.83 4.04
C LYS A 34 7.55 5.08 3.18
N TYR A 35 6.46 5.84 3.25
CA TYR A 35 6.33 7.20 2.72
C TYR A 35 5.93 8.15 3.84
N HIS A 36 6.33 9.41 3.70
CA HIS A 36 5.83 10.50 4.53
C HIS A 36 4.87 11.34 3.70
N SER A 37 3.93 11.99 4.36
CA SER A 37 3.00 12.88 3.69
C SER A 37 2.64 14.09 4.55
N LEU A 38 2.34 15.17 3.85
CA LEU A 38 1.93 16.46 4.39
C LEU A 38 0.52 16.74 3.89
N LEU A 39 -0.34 17.22 4.77
CA LEU A 39 -1.62 17.80 4.41
C LEU A 39 -1.52 19.32 4.52
N TYR A 40 -1.66 19.97 3.38
CA TYR A 40 -1.68 21.42 3.26
C TYR A 40 -3.12 21.94 3.19
N GLY A 41 -3.36 23.08 3.83
CA GLY A 41 -4.52 23.91 3.52
C GLY A 41 -4.29 24.71 2.23
N ASN A 42 -5.28 24.78 1.36
CA ASN A 42 -5.22 25.50 0.09
C ASN A 42 -6.48 26.33 -0.10
N ALA A 43 -6.29 27.60 -0.46
CA ALA A 43 -7.38 28.53 -0.74
C ALA A 43 -8.12 28.20 -2.04
N ARG A 44 -7.50 27.41 -2.93
CA ARG A 44 -8.05 27.05 -4.24
C ARG A 44 -8.38 25.57 -4.31
N THR A 45 -9.60 25.26 -4.78
CA THR A 45 -9.95 23.91 -5.20
C THR A 45 -9.28 23.60 -6.53
N LEU A 46 -8.37 22.62 -6.51
CA LEU A 46 -7.81 21.98 -7.71
C LEU A 46 -8.29 20.53 -7.74
N THR A 47 -8.31 19.91 -8.92
CA THR A 47 -8.83 18.53 -9.08
C THR A 47 -7.87 17.60 -9.80
N GLN A 48 -6.71 18.11 -10.21
CA GLN A 48 -5.70 17.35 -10.94
C GLN A 48 -4.58 16.94 -9.98
N ALA A 49 -4.25 15.66 -9.97
CA ALA A 49 -3.03 15.17 -9.33
C ALA A 49 -1.81 15.50 -10.21
N VAL A 50 -0.68 15.83 -9.59
CA VAL A 50 0.58 16.14 -10.27
C VAL A 50 1.68 15.23 -9.71
N PHE A 51 2.42 14.61 -10.62
CA PHE A 51 3.51 13.68 -10.30
C PHE A 51 4.81 14.28 -10.80
N PHE A 52 5.81 14.36 -9.92
CA PHE A 52 7.12 14.91 -10.24
C PHE A 52 8.16 13.80 -10.33
N GLN A 53 9.20 14.03 -11.12
CA GLN A 53 10.41 13.20 -11.15
C GLN A 53 11.60 14.03 -10.69
N GLY A 54 12.42 13.49 -9.81
CA GLY A 54 13.47 14.19 -9.07
C GLY A 54 12.94 14.82 -7.78
N LEU A 55 13.85 15.31 -6.94
CA LEU A 55 13.52 15.88 -5.62
C LEU A 55 12.69 14.92 -4.73
N GLY A 56 12.96 13.61 -4.80
CA GLY A 56 12.21 12.62 -4.03
C GLY A 56 10.85 12.26 -4.63
N ASP A 57 10.66 12.55 -5.92
CA ASP A 57 9.50 12.16 -6.72
C ASP A 57 8.16 12.49 -6.04
N PRO A 58 7.93 13.76 -5.64
CA PRO A 58 6.73 14.10 -4.91
C PRO A 58 5.48 13.92 -5.77
N GLU A 59 4.40 13.54 -5.11
CA GLU A 59 3.07 13.41 -5.69
C GLU A 59 2.13 14.34 -4.94
N VAL A 60 1.36 15.12 -5.69
CA VAL A 60 0.47 16.16 -5.16
C VAL A 60 -0.96 15.84 -5.56
N TYR A 61 -1.83 15.69 -4.57
CA TYR A 61 -3.23 15.32 -4.72
C TYR A 61 -4.14 16.37 -4.06
N PRO A 62 -4.57 17.38 -4.82
CA PRO A 62 -5.58 18.32 -4.35
C PRO A 62 -6.95 17.65 -4.15
N ARG A 63 -7.67 18.07 -3.11
CA ARG A 63 -8.99 17.56 -2.73
C ARG A 63 -10.06 18.66 -2.89
N PRO A 64 -11.34 18.29 -3.14
CA PRO A 64 -12.41 19.27 -3.41
C PRO A 64 -12.60 20.34 -2.33
N GLU A 65 -12.30 20.04 -1.07
CA GLU A 65 -12.51 20.94 0.07
C GLU A 65 -11.29 21.83 0.41
N GLY A 66 -10.32 21.91 -0.49
CA GLY A 66 -9.15 22.78 -0.31
C GLY A 66 -8.01 22.15 0.49
N GLU A 67 -8.07 20.85 0.80
CA GLU A 67 -6.90 20.13 1.33
C GLU A 67 -6.03 19.62 0.18
N VAL A 68 -4.70 19.63 0.34
CA VAL A 68 -3.76 19.04 -0.62
C VAL A 68 -2.89 18.02 0.09
N TYR A 69 -3.02 16.76 -0.33
CA TYR A 69 -2.13 15.69 0.14
C TYR A 69 -0.86 15.67 -0.71
N VAL A 70 0.30 15.72 -0.07
CA VAL A 70 1.59 15.61 -0.73
C VAL A 70 2.36 14.45 -0.12
N THR A 71 2.92 13.57 -0.94
CA THR A 71 3.81 12.50 -0.48
C THR A 71 5.06 12.40 -1.35
N GLY A 72 6.10 11.73 -0.88
CA GLY A 72 7.35 11.52 -1.61
C GLY A 72 8.43 10.95 -0.70
N TYR A 73 9.65 10.90 -1.23
CA TYR A 73 10.85 10.37 -0.55
C TYR A 73 10.65 8.96 0.04
N PRO A 74 10.36 7.95 -0.80
CA PRO A 74 10.24 6.57 -0.33
C PRO A 74 11.51 6.08 0.37
N ASP A 75 11.30 5.29 1.42
CA ASP A 75 12.34 4.42 1.95
C ASP A 75 12.55 3.18 1.07
N SER A 76 13.61 2.43 1.37
CA SER A 76 13.74 1.06 0.88
C SER A 76 12.68 0.16 1.56
N PRO A 77 12.09 -0.81 0.84
CA PRO A 77 11.15 -1.74 1.44
C PRO A 77 11.76 -2.55 2.60
N ILE A 78 10.99 -2.73 3.67
CA ILE A 78 11.39 -3.52 4.85
C ILE A 78 10.27 -4.46 5.30
N VAL A 79 10.61 -5.48 6.09
CA VAL A 79 9.58 -6.18 6.88
C VAL A 79 9.13 -5.22 7.98
N VAL A 80 7.86 -4.79 7.94
CA VAL A 80 7.33 -3.80 8.88
C VAL A 80 7.25 -4.39 10.27
N LYS A 81 7.83 -3.68 11.24
CA LYS A 81 7.76 -4.01 12.67
C LYS A 81 6.97 -2.98 13.49
N GLU A 82 6.62 -1.86 12.87
CA GLU A 82 5.81 -0.82 13.51
C GLU A 82 4.38 -1.31 13.71
N THR A 83 3.74 -0.83 14.76
CA THR A 83 2.32 -1.15 15.02
C THR A 83 1.44 -0.33 14.07
N PRO A 84 0.40 -0.93 13.45
CA PRO A 84 -0.56 -0.18 12.64
C PRO A 84 -1.13 1.03 13.37
N GLY A 85 -1.11 2.19 12.73
CA GLY A 85 -1.59 3.47 13.29
C GLY A 85 -0.64 4.11 14.31
N LYS A 86 0.58 3.59 14.46
CA LYS A 86 1.64 4.16 15.29
C LYS A 86 2.95 4.31 14.52
N GLU A 87 2.84 4.52 13.22
CA GLU A 87 3.97 4.68 12.34
C GLU A 87 4.76 5.95 12.72
N GLU A 88 6.07 5.82 12.81
CA GLU A 88 6.96 6.93 13.08
C GLU A 88 6.90 7.94 11.93
N VAL A 89 6.68 9.21 12.29
CA VAL A 89 6.76 10.35 11.38
C VAL A 89 8.10 11.03 11.59
N ARG A 90 8.97 10.98 10.58
CA ARG A 90 10.30 11.57 10.63
C ARG A 90 10.27 13.02 10.13
N ASP A 91 10.60 13.96 11.01
CA ASP A 91 10.62 15.38 10.69
C ASP A 91 11.59 15.69 9.56
N GLU A 92 12.77 15.05 9.50
CA GLU A 92 13.73 15.35 8.43
C GLU A 92 13.23 15.01 7.03
N VAL A 93 12.34 14.01 6.91
CA VAL A 93 11.72 13.65 5.61
C VAL A 93 10.59 14.62 5.28
N CYS A 94 9.80 15.00 6.29
CA CYS A 94 8.75 16.00 6.15
C CYS A 94 9.32 17.35 5.69
N ASP A 95 10.43 17.78 6.28
CA ASP A 95 11.10 19.04 5.95
C ASP A 95 11.68 19.02 4.53
N ARG A 96 12.18 17.86 4.07
CA ARG A 96 12.60 17.66 2.68
C ARG A 96 11.43 17.75 1.71
N LEU A 97 10.30 17.13 2.06
CA LEU A 97 9.07 17.17 1.26
C LEU A 97 8.50 18.58 1.16
N GLU A 98 8.47 19.31 2.29
CA GLU A 98 8.11 20.72 2.31
C GLU A 98 9.08 21.56 1.46
N GLY A 99 10.39 21.34 1.62
CA GLY A 99 11.41 22.03 0.83
C GLY A 99 11.31 21.75 -0.66
N ALA A 100 10.84 20.57 -1.07
CA ALA A 100 10.53 20.26 -2.46
C ALA A 100 9.31 21.06 -2.94
N MET A 101 8.23 21.09 -2.16
CA MET A 101 7.01 21.86 -2.51
C MET A 101 7.26 23.36 -2.62
N ARG A 102 8.07 23.94 -1.72
CA ARG A 102 8.50 25.35 -1.78
C ARG A 102 9.21 25.70 -3.09
N LYS A 103 9.89 24.75 -3.73
CA LYS A 103 10.60 24.98 -5.01
C LYS A 103 9.70 24.91 -6.22
N VAL A 104 8.63 24.11 -6.16
CA VAL A 104 7.80 23.78 -7.34
C VAL A 104 6.42 24.45 -7.32
N SER A 105 6.00 25.01 -6.19
CA SER A 105 4.70 25.66 -6.04
C SER A 105 4.78 26.90 -5.14
N SER A 106 4.46 28.05 -5.72
CA SER A 106 4.31 29.32 -4.98
C SER A 106 3.09 29.33 -4.06
N GLU A 107 2.07 28.51 -4.35
CA GLU A 107 0.89 28.40 -3.49
C GLU A 107 1.20 27.56 -2.25
N LEU A 108 1.84 26.39 -2.45
CA LEU A 108 2.19 25.50 -1.34
C LEU A 108 3.38 26.02 -0.51
N SER A 109 4.14 27.00 -0.99
CA SER A 109 5.21 27.61 -0.20
C SER A 109 4.68 28.43 0.98
N GLU A 110 3.50 29.03 0.83
CA GLU A 110 2.87 29.86 1.87
C GLU A 110 1.71 29.15 2.58
N ALA A 111 1.35 27.95 2.12
CA ALA A 111 0.27 27.15 2.68
C ALA A 111 0.63 26.59 4.06
N GLU A 112 -0.36 26.57 4.96
CA GLU A 112 -0.23 25.93 6.27
C GLU A 112 -0.24 24.40 6.12
N ILE A 113 0.72 23.73 6.78
CA ILE A 113 0.72 22.28 6.94
C ILE A 113 0.04 21.96 8.27
N HIS A 114 -1.16 21.37 8.23
CA HIS A 114 -1.90 21.03 9.44
C HIS A 114 -1.65 19.59 9.90
N THR A 115 -1.08 18.73 9.05
CA THR A 115 -0.79 17.34 9.41
C THR A 115 0.48 16.83 8.73
N LYS A 116 1.35 16.21 9.52
CA LYS A 116 2.47 15.37 9.07
C LYS A 116 2.16 13.94 9.46
N GLN A 117 2.28 13.00 8.52
CA GLN A 117 2.01 11.59 8.77
C GLN A 117 2.92 10.69 7.93
N SER A 118 2.94 9.39 8.24
CA SER A 118 3.64 8.39 7.45
C SER A 118 2.81 7.13 7.32
N CYS A 119 3.08 6.34 6.28
CA CYS A 119 2.41 5.08 6.04
C CYS A 119 3.33 4.13 5.26
N HIS A 120 2.95 2.86 5.19
CA HIS A 120 3.68 1.83 4.44
C HIS A 120 2.86 1.36 3.25
N LEU A 121 3.41 1.45 2.03
CA LEU A 121 2.83 0.77 0.88
C LEU A 121 3.16 -0.72 0.95
N PRO A 122 2.20 -1.62 0.77
CA PRO A 122 2.47 -3.06 0.72
C PRO A 122 3.11 -3.41 -0.63
N VAL A 123 4.36 -3.88 -0.61
CA VAL A 123 5.09 -4.27 -1.81
C VAL A 123 5.56 -5.72 -1.72
N THR A 124 5.47 -6.42 -2.83
CA THR A 124 5.95 -7.80 -2.99
C THR A 124 7.35 -7.81 -3.61
N PRO A 125 8.08 -8.94 -3.54
CA PRO A 125 9.43 -9.04 -4.13
C PRO A 125 9.52 -8.68 -5.62
N ASP A 126 8.46 -8.95 -6.38
CA ASP A 126 8.37 -8.70 -7.82
C ASP A 126 7.55 -7.45 -8.18
N GLY A 127 7.02 -6.73 -7.19
CA GLY A 127 6.17 -5.56 -7.39
C GLY A 127 4.76 -5.87 -7.93
N VAL A 128 4.37 -7.14 -8.00
CA VAL A 128 3.06 -7.60 -8.47
C VAL A 128 2.21 -8.04 -7.26
N PRO A 129 0.90 -7.73 -7.19
CA PRO A 129 0.06 -8.17 -6.07
C PRO A 129 0.10 -9.70 -5.86
N ILE A 130 -0.17 -10.13 -4.62
CA ILE A 130 -0.46 -11.53 -4.31
C ILE A 130 -1.95 -11.66 -4.01
N MET A 131 -2.66 -12.41 -4.85
CA MET A 131 -4.08 -12.69 -4.74
C MET A 131 -4.34 -14.15 -5.07
N GLY A 132 -4.93 -14.89 -4.13
CA GLY A 132 -5.27 -16.28 -4.38
C GLY A 132 -5.21 -17.17 -3.15
N LYS A 133 -5.21 -18.48 -3.38
CA LYS A 133 -5.07 -19.50 -2.36
C LYS A 133 -3.64 -19.49 -1.83
N ILE A 134 -3.47 -19.52 -0.52
CA ILE A 134 -2.17 -19.77 0.10
C ILE A 134 -1.86 -21.26 -0.13
N PRO A 135 -0.73 -21.62 -0.78
CA PRO A 135 -0.31 -23.00 -0.95
C PRO A 135 -0.32 -23.79 0.36
N GLY A 136 -0.46 -25.11 0.30
CA GLY A 136 -0.34 -25.99 1.48
C GLY A 136 -1.47 -25.91 2.51
N THR A 137 -2.27 -24.83 2.54
CA THR A 137 -3.33 -24.63 3.56
C THR A 137 -4.72 -24.51 2.94
N ARG A 138 -5.59 -25.49 3.22
CA ARG A 138 -6.99 -25.46 2.76
C ARG A 138 -7.77 -24.33 3.44
N GLY A 139 -8.53 -23.56 2.65
CA GLY A 139 -9.37 -22.47 3.15
C GLY A 139 -8.60 -21.18 3.47
N ALA A 140 -7.29 -21.12 3.17
CA ALA A 140 -6.47 -19.94 3.39
C ALA A 140 -6.22 -19.20 2.05
N PHE A 141 -6.39 -17.88 2.09
CA PHE A 141 -6.25 -17.00 0.94
C PHE A 141 -5.48 -15.73 1.34
N VAL A 142 -4.93 -15.03 0.37
CA VAL A 142 -4.27 -13.72 0.53
C VAL A 142 -4.75 -12.76 -0.55
N ALA A 143 -4.83 -11.48 -0.21
CA ALA A 143 -5.00 -10.38 -1.15
C ALA A 143 -4.24 -9.16 -0.62
N SER A 144 -3.01 -8.95 -1.12
CA SER A 144 -2.11 -7.90 -0.63
C SER A 144 -1.07 -7.51 -1.69
N GLY A 145 -0.19 -6.58 -1.36
CA GLY A 145 0.93 -6.21 -2.23
C GLY A 145 0.58 -5.24 -3.36
N HIS A 146 -0.53 -4.51 -3.26
CA HIS A 146 -1.00 -3.61 -4.32
C HIS A 146 -0.18 -2.31 -4.48
N SER A 147 0.87 -2.10 -3.68
CA SER A 147 1.67 -0.88 -3.69
C SER A 147 0.78 0.38 -3.62
N CYS A 148 1.07 1.43 -4.40
CA CYS A 148 0.27 2.64 -4.50
C CYS A 148 -1.08 2.45 -5.20
N TRP A 149 -1.35 1.30 -5.82
CA TRP A 149 -2.57 1.04 -6.60
C TRP A 149 -3.70 0.42 -5.78
N GLY A 150 -3.52 0.21 -4.47
CA GLY A 150 -4.50 -0.47 -3.62
C GLY A 150 -5.88 0.19 -3.59
N ILE A 151 -5.95 1.53 -3.52
CA ILE A 151 -7.23 2.25 -3.52
C ILE A 151 -7.95 2.09 -4.86
N LEU A 152 -7.23 2.20 -5.98
CA LEU A 152 -7.79 2.07 -7.33
C LEU A 152 -8.27 0.64 -7.61
N ASN A 153 -7.44 -0.36 -7.26
CA ASN A 153 -7.68 -1.76 -7.61
C ASN A 153 -8.57 -2.49 -6.60
N GLY A 154 -8.74 -1.94 -5.38
CA GLY A 154 -9.49 -2.55 -4.29
C GLY A 154 -10.87 -3.10 -4.66
N PRO A 155 -11.73 -2.34 -5.39
CA PRO A 155 -13.04 -2.84 -5.80
C PRO A 155 -12.97 -4.09 -6.69
N ALA A 156 -12.09 -4.10 -7.68
CA ALA A 156 -11.91 -5.24 -8.59
C ALA A 156 -11.27 -6.43 -7.87
N SER A 157 -10.27 -6.18 -7.02
CA SER A 157 -9.63 -7.24 -6.22
C SER A 157 -10.62 -7.89 -5.26
N GLY A 158 -11.48 -7.10 -4.60
CA GLY A 158 -12.51 -7.62 -3.70
C GLY A 158 -13.51 -8.52 -4.42
N LEU A 159 -13.99 -8.09 -5.59
CA LEU A 159 -14.90 -8.90 -6.42
C LEU A 159 -14.23 -10.19 -6.89
N ALA A 160 -13.01 -10.11 -7.42
CA ALA A 160 -12.27 -11.28 -7.90
C ALA A 160 -12.00 -12.30 -6.79
N MET A 161 -11.66 -11.83 -5.58
CA MET A 161 -11.51 -12.72 -4.42
C MET A 161 -12.84 -13.31 -3.98
N ALA A 162 -13.93 -12.55 -3.98
CA ALA A 162 -15.25 -13.09 -3.65
C ALA A 162 -15.66 -14.22 -4.60
N GLU A 163 -15.50 -14.03 -5.91
CA GLU A 163 -15.74 -15.08 -6.93
C GLU A 163 -14.81 -16.28 -6.74
N LEU A 164 -13.52 -16.05 -6.45
CA LEU A 164 -12.59 -17.15 -6.17
C LEU A 164 -13.04 -17.99 -4.95
N LEU A 165 -13.52 -17.33 -3.89
CA LEU A 165 -13.97 -17.99 -2.66
C LEU A 165 -15.29 -18.75 -2.87
N LEU A 166 -16.26 -18.17 -3.59
CA LEU A 166 -17.60 -18.73 -3.75
C LEU A 166 -17.69 -19.72 -4.91
N ASP A 167 -17.07 -19.40 -6.04
CA ASP A 167 -17.22 -20.12 -7.32
C ASP A 167 -15.95 -20.91 -7.69
N GLY A 168 -14.88 -20.78 -6.90
CA GLY A 168 -13.61 -21.46 -7.10
C GLY A 168 -12.71 -20.84 -8.18
N LYS A 169 -13.15 -19.76 -8.84
CA LYS A 169 -12.39 -18.99 -9.83
C LYS A 169 -12.90 -17.55 -9.93
N ALA A 170 -12.02 -16.60 -10.23
CA ALA A 170 -12.43 -15.26 -10.61
C ALA A 170 -12.91 -15.23 -12.07
N SER A 171 -14.01 -14.53 -12.32
CA SER A 171 -14.65 -14.38 -13.63
C SER A 171 -14.62 -12.94 -14.13
N CYS A 172 -14.61 -11.96 -13.22
CA CYS A 172 -14.54 -10.54 -13.55
C CYS A 172 -13.18 -10.12 -14.14
N VAL A 173 -12.10 -10.80 -13.76
CA VAL A 173 -10.73 -10.55 -14.24
C VAL A 173 -9.86 -11.79 -14.03
N ASP A 174 -8.88 -12.00 -14.92
CA ASP A 174 -7.87 -13.03 -14.74
C ASP A 174 -6.87 -12.64 -13.64
N ILE A 175 -6.91 -13.35 -12.51
CA ILE A 175 -6.01 -13.16 -11.37
C ILE A 175 -4.86 -14.18 -11.33
N SER A 176 -4.72 -15.06 -12.34
CA SER A 176 -3.64 -16.03 -12.39
C SER A 176 -2.23 -15.41 -12.31
N PRO A 177 -1.95 -14.19 -12.83
CA PRO A 177 -0.64 -13.54 -12.63
C PRO A 177 -0.36 -13.17 -11.16
N PHE A 178 -1.40 -13.08 -10.33
CA PHE A 178 -1.30 -12.71 -8.92
C PHE A 178 -1.22 -13.91 -8.00
N ASP A 179 -1.25 -15.14 -8.53
CA ASP A 179 -1.23 -16.36 -7.72
C ASP A 179 0.03 -16.38 -6.83
N PRO A 180 -0.10 -16.46 -5.49
CA PRO A 180 1.05 -16.54 -4.60
C PRO A 180 1.93 -17.79 -4.83
N ALA A 181 1.41 -18.84 -5.47
CA ALA A 181 2.19 -20.02 -5.85
C ALA A 181 3.33 -19.71 -6.85
N ARG A 182 3.32 -18.52 -7.48
CA ARG A 182 4.44 -18.09 -8.34
C ARG A 182 5.78 -17.95 -7.60
N PHE A 183 5.73 -17.84 -6.27
CA PHE A 183 6.91 -17.80 -5.41
C PHE A 183 7.27 -19.18 -4.81
N ALA A 184 6.60 -20.26 -5.21
CA ALA A 184 6.88 -21.59 -4.71
C ALA A 184 8.34 -22.00 -4.97
N GLY A 185 9.01 -22.50 -3.94
CA GLY A 185 10.42 -22.91 -4.02
C GLY A 185 11.44 -21.78 -3.95
N ILE A 186 11.00 -20.53 -3.73
CA ILE A 186 11.90 -19.39 -3.50
C ILE A 186 12.11 -19.19 -1.99
N SER A 187 13.36 -19.05 -1.57
CA SER A 187 13.72 -18.66 -0.20
C SER A 187 13.88 -17.14 -0.12
N PHE A 188 13.29 -16.53 0.91
CA PHE A 188 13.34 -15.10 1.20
C PHE A 188 14.05 -14.83 2.52
#